data_AF-A0A7Y2GNP3-F1
#
_entry.id   AF-A0A7Y2GNP3-F1
#
_cell.length_a   1.000
_cell.length_b   1.000
_cell.length_c   1.000
_cell.angle_alpha   90.00
_cell.angle_beta   90.00
_cell.angle_gamma   90.00
#
_symmetry.space_group_name_H-M   'P 1'
#
loop_
_entity.id
_entity.type
_entity.pdbx_description
1 polymer ?
#
loop_
_entity_poly.entity_id
_entity_poly.type
_entity_poly.pdbx_seq_one_letter_code
_entity_poly.pdbx_strand_id
1 'polypeptide(L)'
;MFFLTDELAFPPIQNANSEGLLAVGGDLSVERLILAYTSGIFPWFNDDSLILWWSPSRRMVLFPHKIKISKSMKKVLKSGQFRLTKNTCFEAVIEECSKIKREGQEGTWITDNMKNAYIELYKAGYAKSYEVWEGNELVGGLYGIDLGHVFCGESMFSRVSNASKFAFIQLAQELERKHYTVIDCQLYTPHLESLGAEEIPSNEFLKLLKTKNE
;
A
#
# COMPACT_ATOMS: atom_id res chain seq x y z
N MET A 1 -18.10 -17.01 -6.37
CA MET A 1 -16.77 -16.99 -5.74
C MET A 1 -15.85 -17.85 -6.60
N PHE A 2 -14.70 -17.33 -7.01
CA PHE A 2 -13.78 -18.03 -7.91
C PHE A 2 -12.64 -18.65 -7.11
N PHE A 3 -12.25 -19.88 -7.46
CA PHE A 3 -11.06 -20.53 -6.91
C PHE A 3 -9.95 -20.48 -7.95
N LEU A 4 -8.80 -19.93 -7.59
CA LEU A 4 -7.66 -19.86 -8.49
C LEU A 4 -6.93 -21.20 -8.55
N THR A 5 -6.45 -21.54 -9.73
CA THR A 5 -5.57 -22.68 -10.00
C THR A 5 -4.13 -22.19 -10.17
N ASP A 6 -3.23 -23.10 -10.54
CA ASP A 6 -1.84 -22.76 -10.89
C ASP A 6 -1.74 -21.85 -12.14
N GLU A 7 -2.84 -21.67 -12.88
CA GLU A 7 -2.89 -20.71 -13.99
C GLU A 7 -2.74 -19.27 -13.48
N LEU A 8 -1.87 -18.51 -14.15
CA LEU A 8 -1.59 -17.12 -13.86
C LEU A 8 -2.68 -16.21 -14.46
N ALA A 9 -3.87 -16.26 -13.87
CA ALA A 9 -5.03 -15.48 -14.29
C ALA A 9 -5.88 -15.06 -13.09
N PHE A 10 -6.62 -13.95 -13.27
CA PHE A 10 -7.69 -13.52 -12.36
C PHE A 10 -9.00 -13.37 -13.13
N PRO A 11 -10.15 -13.65 -12.49
CA PRO A 11 -11.45 -13.30 -13.07
C PRO A 11 -11.58 -11.76 -13.18
N PRO A 12 -12.42 -11.25 -14.10
CA PRO A 12 -12.68 -9.83 -14.22
C PRO A 12 -13.19 -9.23 -12.90
N ILE A 13 -12.71 -8.03 -12.52
CA ILE A 13 -13.06 -7.41 -11.24
C ILE A 13 -14.56 -7.13 -11.07
N GLN A 14 -15.31 -7.07 -12.17
CA GLN A 14 -16.78 -6.89 -12.17
C GLN A 14 -17.50 -8.06 -11.51
N ASN A 15 -16.81 -9.19 -11.34
CA ASN A 15 -17.34 -10.40 -10.74
C ASN A 15 -17.10 -10.46 -9.22
N ALA A 16 -16.46 -9.44 -8.63
CA ALA A 16 -16.33 -9.32 -7.18
C ALA A 16 -17.72 -9.16 -6.52
N ASN A 17 -17.86 -9.68 -5.29
CA ASN A 17 -19.09 -9.50 -4.53
C ASN A 17 -19.26 -8.05 -4.03
N SER A 18 -20.34 -7.75 -3.30
CA SER A 18 -20.62 -6.40 -2.76
C SER A 18 -19.53 -5.84 -1.86
N GLU A 19 -18.75 -6.70 -1.20
CA GLU A 19 -17.64 -6.33 -0.32
C GLU A 19 -16.30 -6.23 -1.07
N GLY A 20 -16.25 -6.65 -2.34
CA GLY A 20 -15.05 -6.66 -3.16
C GLY A 20 -14.29 -7.99 -3.18
N LEU A 21 -14.74 -9.04 -2.50
CA LEU A 21 -14.09 -10.34 -2.57
C LEU A 21 -14.28 -10.95 -3.97
N LEU A 22 -13.17 -11.24 -4.63
CA LEU A 22 -13.12 -11.68 -6.02
C LEU A 22 -12.81 -13.17 -6.16
N ALA A 23 -11.70 -13.61 -5.54
CA ALA A 23 -11.21 -14.98 -5.70
C ALA A 23 -10.53 -15.50 -4.42
N VAL A 24 -10.35 -16.82 -4.37
CA VAL A 24 -9.78 -17.57 -3.25
C VAL A 24 -8.70 -18.52 -3.78
N GLY A 25 -7.60 -18.69 -3.04
CA GLY A 25 -6.54 -19.64 -3.35
C GLY A 25 -5.49 -19.09 -4.32
N GLY A 26 -4.83 -20.00 -5.06
CA GLY A 26 -3.61 -19.71 -5.81
C GLY A 26 -2.39 -19.65 -4.89
N ASP A 27 -1.49 -18.72 -5.18
CA ASP A 27 -0.19 -18.58 -4.52
C ASP A 27 0.16 -17.09 -4.31
N LEU A 28 1.28 -16.80 -3.64
CA LEU A 28 1.82 -15.44 -3.50
C LEU A 28 3.12 -15.27 -4.31
N SER A 29 3.21 -15.92 -5.48
CA SER A 29 4.34 -15.71 -6.39
C SER A 29 4.44 -14.25 -6.83
N VAL A 30 5.65 -13.81 -7.15
CA VAL A 30 5.92 -12.45 -7.64
C VAL A 30 5.06 -12.16 -8.87
N GLU A 31 4.99 -13.09 -9.81
CA GLU A 31 4.24 -12.96 -11.05
C GLU A 31 2.74 -12.77 -10.79
N ARG A 32 2.16 -13.56 -9.88
CA ARG A 32 0.73 -13.46 -9.55
C ARG A 32 0.41 -12.17 -8.81
N LEU A 33 1.26 -11.75 -7.88
CA LEU A 33 1.07 -10.48 -7.18
C LEU A 33 1.14 -9.30 -8.14
N ILE A 34 2.11 -9.26 -9.05
CA ILE A 34 2.19 -8.20 -10.06
C ILE A 34 0.97 -8.22 -10.98
N LEU A 35 0.49 -9.39 -11.41
CA LEU A 35 -0.76 -9.50 -12.15
C LEU A 35 -1.95 -8.95 -11.36
N ALA A 36 -2.04 -9.27 -10.06
CA ALA A 36 -3.10 -8.76 -9.20
C ALA A 36 -3.06 -7.23 -9.13
N TYR A 37 -1.92 -6.63 -8.77
CA TYR A 37 -1.78 -5.18 -8.64
C TYR A 37 -2.08 -4.43 -9.94
N THR A 38 -1.57 -4.92 -11.06
CA THR A 38 -1.84 -4.32 -12.38
C THR A 38 -3.28 -4.51 -12.84
N SER A 39 -4.03 -5.42 -12.21
CA SER A 39 -5.46 -5.66 -12.41
C SER A 39 -6.36 -4.98 -11.36
N GLY A 40 -5.79 -4.17 -10.45
CA GLY A 40 -6.53 -3.50 -9.38
C GLY A 40 -6.95 -4.42 -8.22
N ILE A 41 -6.32 -5.59 -8.12
CA ILE A 41 -6.60 -6.63 -7.13
C ILE A 41 -5.47 -6.63 -6.10
N PHE A 42 -5.78 -6.91 -4.84
CA PHE A 42 -4.79 -7.10 -3.78
C PHE A 42 -5.14 -8.29 -2.88
N PRO A 43 -4.13 -9.00 -2.33
CA PRO A 43 -4.35 -10.07 -1.37
C PRO A 43 -4.64 -9.48 0.02
N TRP A 44 -5.62 -10.03 0.73
CA TRP A 44 -5.87 -9.66 2.12
C TRP A 44 -6.59 -10.79 2.86
N PHE A 45 -5.90 -11.43 3.81
CA PHE A 45 -6.39 -12.62 4.50
C PHE A 45 -5.69 -12.75 5.87
N ASN A 46 -6.23 -13.60 6.75
CA ASN A 46 -5.65 -13.92 8.06
C ASN A 46 -4.86 -15.25 8.00
N ASP A 47 -4.00 -15.51 8.99
CA ASP A 47 -3.05 -16.64 8.97
C ASP A 47 -3.72 -18.02 8.77
N ASP A 48 -4.89 -18.22 9.37
CA ASP A 48 -5.66 -19.46 9.29
C ASP A 48 -6.59 -19.55 8.07
N SER A 49 -6.56 -18.57 7.18
CA SER A 49 -7.45 -18.49 6.02
C SER A 49 -6.72 -18.73 4.70
N LEU A 50 -7.44 -19.29 3.74
CA LEU A 50 -7.00 -19.34 2.35
C LEU A 50 -6.69 -17.93 1.85
N ILE A 51 -5.76 -17.80 0.90
CA ILE A 51 -5.46 -16.52 0.25
C ILE A 51 -6.76 -15.96 -0.34
N LEU A 52 -7.13 -14.75 0.05
CA LEU A 52 -8.29 -14.04 -0.48
C LEU A 52 -7.83 -12.83 -1.29
N TRP A 53 -8.46 -12.64 -2.45
CA TRP A 53 -8.14 -11.58 -3.40
C TRP A 53 -9.30 -10.61 -3.53
N TRP A 54 -9.01 -9.32 -3.40
CA TRP A 54 -10.01 -8.27 -3.26
C TRP A 54 -9.89 -7.18 -4.32
N SER A 55 -11.04 -6.68 -4.75
CA SER A 55 -11.20 -5.50 -5.60
C SER A 55 -12.53 -4.80 -5.24
N PRO A 56 -12.54 -3.94 -4.20
CA PRO A 56 -13.75 -3.24 -3.76
C PRO A 56 -14.34 -2.31 -4.83
N SER A 57 -15.64 -2.04 -4.75
CA SER A 57 -16.39 -1.20 -5.72
C SER A 57 -16.05 0.29 -5.63
N ARG A 58 -15.53 0.72 -4.48
CA ARG A 58 -14.89 2.01 -4.22
C ARG A 58 -13.43 1.75 -3.88
N ARG A 59 -12.53 2.61 -4.37
CA ARG A 59 -11.10 2.56 -4.09
C ARG A 59 -10.69 3.87 -3.46
N MET A 60 -10.09 3.83 -2.27
CA MET A 60 -9.47 5.02 -1.70
C MET A 60 -8.15 5.28 -2.41
N VAL A 61 -7.94 6.51 -2.85
CA VAL A 61 -6.74 6.93 -3.55
C VAL A 61 -6.28 8.30 -3.07
N LEU A 62 -4.98 8.58 -3.17
CA LEU A 62 -4.43 9.92 -3.04
C LEU A 62 -3.78 10.33 -4.36
N PHE A 63 -4.31 11.38 -4.99
CA PHE A 63 -3.58 12.07 -6.05
C PHE A 63 -2.43 12.87 -5.41
N PRO A 64 -1.16 12.68 -5.83
CA PRO A 64 -0.01 13.29 -5.17
C PRO A 64 -0.14 14.81 -4.94
N HIS A 65 -0.63 15.54 -5.93
CA HIS A 65 -0.85 17.00 -5.87
C HIS A 65 -1.97 17.45 -4.91
N LYS A 66 -2.82 16.52 -4.43
CA LYS A 66 -3.89 16.80 -3.47
C LYS A 66 -3.47 16.60 -2.02
N ILE A 67 -2.21 16.23 -1.75
CA ILE A 67 -1.73 15.99 -0.38
C ILE A 67 -1.99 17.19 0.54
N LYS A 68 -2.77 16.96 1.61
CA LYS A 68 -3.09 17.98 2.60
C LYS A 68 -2.05 17.95 3.72
N ILE A 69 -1.29 19.03 3.84
CA ILE A 69 -0.28 19.20 4.88
C ILE A 69 -0.76 20.23 5.89
N SER A 70 -1.14 19.78 7.08
CA SER A 70 -1.58 20.64 8.18
C SER A 70 -0.48 21.60 8.64
N LYS A 71 -0.87 22.71 9.30
CA LYS A 71 0.09 23.68 9.85
C LYS A 71 1.08 23.03 10.84
N SER A 72 0.61 22.08 11.66
CA SER A 72 1.48 21.34 12.60
C SER A 72 2.46 20.44 11.85
N MET A 73 2.02 19.74 10.81
CA MET A 73 2.93 18.92 10.00
C MET A 73 3.96 19.73 9.24
N LYS A 74 3.63 20.93 8.77
CA LYS A 74 4.62 21.85 8.19
C LYS A 74 5.75 22.20 9.17
N LYS A 75 5.48 22.24 10.48
CA LYS A 75 6.52 22.44 11.50
C LYS A 75 7.39 21.19 11.66
N VAL A 76 6.78 20.00 11.72
CA VAL A 76 7.51 18.71 11.80
C VAL A 76 8.42 18.51 10.58
N LEU A 77 7.93 18.80 9.37
CA LEU A 77 8.73 18.67 8.15
C LEU A 77 9.95 19.61 8.12
N LYS A 78 9.90 20.73 8.86
CA LYS A 78 10.96 21.74 8.92
C LYS A 78 11.86 21.63 10.14
N SER A 79 11.52 20.80 11.12
CA SER A 79 12.25 20.73 12.40
C SER A 79 13.60 20.02 12.27
N GLY A 80 13.81 19.23 11.21
CA GLY A 80 14.98 18.36 11.08
C GLY A 80 14.97 17.16 12.03
N GLN A 81 13.87 16.94 12.75
CA GLN A 81 13.71 15.82 13.70
C GLN A 81 13.85 14.47 13.01
N PHE A 82 13.27 14.33 11.82
CA PHE A 82 13.21 13.08 11.09
C PHE A 82 14.10 13.09 9.86
N ARG A 83 14.81 11.97 9.65
CA ARG A 83 15.54 11.64 8.42
C ARG A 83 14.79 10.56 7.67
N LEU A 84 14.64 10.73 6.37
CA LEU A 84 14.03 9.74 5.48
C LEU A 84 15.12 8.96 4.75
N THR A 85 15.00 7.63 4.69
CA THR A 85 15.70 6.79 3.72
C THR A 85 14.70 5.96 2.94
N LYS A 86 15.16 5.31 1.87
CA LYS A 86 14.33 4.44 1.03
C LYS A 86 15.07 3.16 0.73
N ASN A 87 14.36 2.03 0.77
CA ASN A 87 14.86 0.71 0.42
C ASN A 87 16.11 0.30 1.19
N THR A 88 16.33 0.81 2.40
CA THR A 88 17.53 0.50 3.19
C THR A 88 17.32 -0.62 4.20
N CYS A 89 16.09 -0.81 4.68
CA CYS A 89 15.73 -1.86 5.63
C CYS A 89 14.28 -2.33 5.46
N PHE A 90 13.90 -2.73 4.23
CA PHE A 90 12.54 -3.16 3.89
C PHE A 90 11.99 -4.24 4.85
N GLU A 91 12.80 -5.26 5.16
CA GLU A 91 12.42 -6.34 6.09
C GLU A 91 12.06 -5.82 7.48
N ALA A 92 12.77 -4.82 7.99
CA ALA A 92 12.46 -4.20 9.28
C ALA A 92 11.14 -3.41 9.22
N VAL A 93 10.88 -2.70 8.11
CA VAL A 93 9.63 -1.94 7.93
C VAL A 93 8.42 -2.86 7.90
N ILE A 94 8.47 -3.96 7.14
CA ILE A 94 7.35 -4.88 7.04
C ILE A 94 7.11 -5.63 8.36
N GLU A 95 8.17 -5.97 9.08
CA GLU A 95 8.10 -6.58 10.42
C GLU A 95 7.51 -5.61 11.47
N GLU A 96 7.78 -4.31 11.37
CA GLU A 96 7.13 -3.33 12.24
C GLU A 96 5.66 -3.12 11.87
N CYS A 97 5.34 -3.09 10.57
CA CYS A 97 3.97 -3.04 10.09
C CYS A 97 3.14 -4.25 10.58
N SER A 98 3.73 -5.46 10.63
CA SER A 98 3.03 -6.65 11.11
C SER A 98 2.75 -6.66 12.61
N LYS A 99 3.29 -5.71 13.38
CA LYS A 99 3.01 -5.58 14.82
C LYS A 99 1.89 -4.58 15.12
N ILE A 100 1.45 -3.81 14.12
CA ILE A 100 0.43 -2.79 14.30
C ILE A 100 -0.96 -3.43 14.36
N LYS A 101 -1.58 -3.38 15.53
CA LYS A 101 -3.00 -3.69 15.70
C LYS A 101 -3.82 -2.57 15.07
N ARG A 102 -4.72 -2.92 14.14
CA ARG A 102 -5.66 -1.99 13.52
C ARG A 102 -7.03 -2.18 14.17
N GLU A 103 -7.73 -1.08 14.44
CA GLU A 103 -9.08 -1.13 15.02
C GLU A 103 -10.02 -1.95 14.13
N GLY A 104 -10.76 -2.89 14.73
CA GLY A 104 -11.67 -3.78 14.00
C GLY A 104 -11.00 -4.99 13.32
N GLN A 105 -9.70 -5.23 13.51
CA GLN A 105 -9.03 -6.44 13.04
C GLN A 105 -8.69 -7.38 14.21
N GLU A 106 -9.13 -8.64 14.15
CA GLU A 106 -8.62 -9.70 15.02
C GLU A 106 -7.23 -10.10 14.54
N GLY A 107 -6.20 -9.41 15.04
CA GLY A 107 -4.81 -9.65 14.67
C GLY A 107 -4.32 -8.82 13.49
N THR A 108 -3.18 -9.21 12.92
CA THR A 108 -2.55 -8.53 11.79
C THR A 108 -2.62 -9.42 10.56
N TRP A 109 -3.15 -8.90 9.46
CA TRP A 109 -3.21 -9.60 8.16
C TRP A 109 -1.82 -9.83 7.52
N ILE A 110 -0.77 -9.21 8.06
CA ILE A 110 0.61 -9.38 7.60
C ILE A 110 1.20 -10.62 8.27
N THR A 111 0.82 -11.77 7.73
CA THR A 111 1.31 -13.10 8.14
C THR A 111 2.75 -13.32 7.69
N ASP A 112 3.40 -14.39 8.16
CA ASP A 112 4.76 -14.75 7.70
C ASP A 112 4.80 -15.02 6.18
N ASN A 113 3.75 -15.64 5.64
CA ASN A 113 3.60 -15.86 4.20
C ASN A 113 3.54 -14.54 3.42
N MET A 114 2.77 -13.57 3.92
CA MET A 114 2.71 -12.24 3.33
C MET A 114 4.06 -11.52 3.46
N LYS A 115 4.73 -11.56 4.62
CA LYS A 115 6.07 -10.95 4.76
C LYS A 115 7.04 -11.48 3.71
N ASN A 116 7.13 -12.80 3.59
CA ASN A 116 8.03 -13.44 2.63
C ASN A 116 7.69 -13.02 1.19
N ALA A 117 6.41 -13.02 0.81
CA ALA A 117 5.99 -12.62 -0.54
C ALA A 117 6.40 -11.18 -0.90
N TYR A 118 6.25 -10.23 0.02
CA TYR A 118 6.62 -8.84 -0.24
C TYR A 118 8.13 -8.61 -0.17
N ILE A 119 8.87 -9.42 0.60
CA ILE A 119 10.33 -9.44 0.57
C ILE A 119 10.82 -9.94 -0.81
N GLU A 120 10.19 -10.97 -1.38
CA GLU A 120 10.51 -11.41 -2.75
C GLU A 120 10.15 -10.34 -3.78
N LEU A 121 9.02 -9.63 -3.64
CA LEU A 121 8.70 -8.46 -4.48
C LEU A 121 9.71 -7.33 -4.33
N TYR A 122 10.26 -7.10 -3.13
CA TYR A 122 11.30 -6.12 -2.89
C TYR A 122 12.60 -6.52 -3.60
N LYS A 123 13.03 -7.78 -3.47
CA LYS A 123 14.20 -8.33 -4.17
C LYS A 123 14.05 -8.28 -5.68
N ALA A 124 12.84 -8.52 -6.20
CA ALA A 124 12.50 -8.38 -7.61
C ALA A 124 12.40 -6.91 -8.08
N GLY A 125 12.49 -5.94 -7.16
CA GLY A 125 12.53 -4.51 -7.47
C GLY A 125 11.16 -3.82 -7.55
N TYR A 126 10.07 -4.52 -7.28
CA TYR A 126 8.70 -3.99 -7.33
C TYR A 126 8.25 -3.36 -6.02
N ALA A 127 8.55 -3.99 -4.88
CA ALA A 127 8.21 -3.40 -3.59
C ALA A 127 9.26 -2.36 -3.17
N LYS A 128 8.80 -1.29 -2.52
CA LYS A 128 9.64 -0.19 -2.01
C LYS A 128 9.26 0.14 -0.58
N SER A 129 10.24 0.55 0.20
CA SER A 129 10.04 1.07 1.56
C SER A 129 10.53 2.50 1.70
N TYR A 130 9.89 3.22 2.63
CA TYR A 130 10.25 4.56 3.08
C TYR A 130 10.42 4.49 4.58
N GLU A 131 11.60 4.84 5.07
CA GLU A 131 11.99 4.63 6.47
C GLU A 131 12.27 5.95 7.17
N VAL A 132 11.65 6.13 8.33
CA VAL A 132 11.74 7.36 9.11
C VAL A 132 12.60 7.12 10.34
N TRP A 133 13.68 7.86 10.42
CA TRP A 133 14.67 7.76 11.48
C TRP A 133 14.64 9.00 12.37
N GLU A 134 14.73 8.80 13.67
CA GLU A 134 15.06 9.84 14.64
C GLU A 134 16.41 9.47 15.26
N GLY A 135 17.46 10.22 14.90
CA GLY A 135 18.84 9.79 15.13
C GLY A 135 19.14 8.47 14.40
N ASN A 136 19.43 7.42 15.18
CA ASN A 136 19.76 6.07 14.70
C ASN A 136 18.59 5.07 14.85
N GLU A 137 17.45 5.51 15.38
CA GLU A 137 16.31 4.63 15.63
C GLU A 137 15.29 4.71 14.50
N LEU A 138 14.81 3.55 14.05
CA LEU A 138 13.71 3.44 13.10
C LEU A 138 12.40 3.68 13.85
N VAL A 139 11.79 4.85 13.64
CA VAL A 139 10.62 5.32 14.41
C VAL A 139 9.32 5.33 13.60
N GLY A 140 9.38 5.02 12.32
CA GLY A 140 8.21 4.83 11.48
C GLY A 140 8.60 4.52 10.04
N GLY A 141 7.60 4.29 9.22
CA GLY A 141 7.82 4.01 7.81
C GLY A 141 6.58 3.47 7.14
N LEU A 142 6.72 3.20 5.85
CA LEU A 142 5.72 2.57 5.02
C LEU A 142 6.37 1.70 3.96
N TYR A 143 5.62 0.76 3.42
CA TYR A 143 6.01 0.02 2.22
C TYR A 143 4.85 -0.07 1.24
N GLY A 144 5.17 -0.34 -0.02
CA GLY A 144 4.19 -0.47 -1.08
C GLY A 144 4.77 -1.04 -2.36
N ILE A 145 3.92 -1.26 -3.36
CA ILE A 145 4.29 -1.76 -4.68
C ILE A 145 4.35 -0.59 -5.67
N ASP A 146 5.47 -0.49 -6.37
CA ASP A 146 5.74 0.54 -7.36
C ASP A 146 5.49 -0.02 -8.77
N LEU A 147 4.40 0.44 -9.41
CA LEU A 147 4.05 0.10 -10.80
C LEU A 147 4.61 1.11 -11.80
N GLY A 148 5.51 1.99 -11.36
CA GLY A 148 6.20 3.01 -12.17
C GLY A 148 5.41 4.29 -12.43
N HIS A 149 4.09 4.27 -12.25
CA HIS A 149 3.19 5.43 -12.42
C HIS A 149 2.04 5.44 -11.39
N VAL A 150 1.78 4.29 -10.78
CA VAL A 150 0.91 4.12 -9.61
C VAL A 150 1.73 3.48 -8.50
N PHE A 151 1.57 4.00 -7.28
CA PHE A 151 2.17 3.41 -6.09
C PHE A 151 1.07 2.84 -5.20
N CYS A 152 1.04 1.52 -5.00
CA CYS A 152 0.09 0.87 -4.10
C CYS A 152 0.68 0.82 -2.70
N GLY A 153 0.20 1.70 -1.80
CA GLY A 153 0.66 1.74 -0.42
C GLY A 153 0.03 0.62 0.39
N GLU A 154 0.81 -0.23 1.06
CA GLU A 154 0.30 -1.45 1.69
C GLU A 154 0.06 -1.27 3.19
N SER A 155 1.09 -0.80 3.87
CA SER A 155 1.02 -0.54 5.30
C SER A 155 2.03 0.52 5.68
N MET A 156 1.75 1.14 6.82
CA MET A 156 2.63 2.06 7.49
C MET A 156 2.61 1.81 8.99
N PHE A 157 3.68 2.16 9.67
CA PHE A 157 3.78 2.09 11.12
C PHE A 157 4.40 3.37 11.68
N SER A 158 4.11 3.63 12.95
CA SER A 158 4.63 4.78 13.67
C SER A 158 4.89 4.37 15.12
N ARG A 159 6.13 4.50 15.58
CA ARG A 159 6.51 4.35 17.00
C ARG A 159 6.49 5.67 17.75
N VAL A 160 6.68 6.78 17.03
CA VAL A 160 6.57 8.15 17.55
C VAL A 160 5.52 8.93 16.78
N SER A 161 5.00 10.00 17.39
CA SER A 161 4.01 10.87 16.77
C SER A 161 4.51 11.44 15.43
N ASN A 162 3.63 11.43 14.43
CA ASN A 162 3.85 11.99 13.09
C ASN A 162 4.86 11.27 12.19
N ALA A 163 5.54 10.20 12.63
CA ALA A 163 6.53 9.53 11.80
C ALA A 163 5.92 8.88 10.53
N SER A 164 4.85 8.08 10.65
CA SER A 164 4.18 7.50 9.46
C SER A 164 3.62 8.58 8.51
N LYS A 165 3.04 9.63 9.08
CA LYS A 165 2.51 10.77 8.33
C LYS A 165 3.62 11.54 7.61
N PHE A 166 4.78 11.70 8.23
CA PHE A 166 5.96 12.28 7.60
C PHE A 166 6.41 11.43 6.41
N ALA A 167 6.49 10.10 6.57
CA ALA A 167 6.82 9.18 5.46
C ALA A 167 5.85 9.33 4.29
N PHE A 168 4.55 9.32 4.57
CA PHE A 168 3.50 9.39 3.55
C PHE A 168 3.47 10.73 2.82
N ILE A 169 3.67 11.85 3.52
CA ILE A 169 3.77 13.17 2.88
C ILE A 169 5.01 13.24 1.98
N GLN A 170 6.16 12.74 2.44
CA GLN A 170 7.38 12.72 1.64
C GLN A 170 7.25 11.84 0.39
N LEU A 171 6.61 10.67 0.52
CA LEU A 171 6.21 9.82 -0.60
C LEU A 171 5.36 10.62 -1.60
N ALA A 172 4.25 11.22 -1.15
CA ALA A 172 3.35 11.97 -2.02
C ALA A 172 4.07 13.11 -2.75
N GLN A 173 4.89 13.88 -2.05
CA GLN A 173 5.67 14.97 -2.67
C GLN A 173 6.72 14.47 -3.67
N GLU A 174 7.35 13.32 -3.41
CA GLU A 174 8.26 12.68 -4.36
C GLU A 174 7.52 12.22 -5.62
N LEU A 175 6.40 11.54 -5.43
CA LEU A 175 5.58 11.00 -6.51
C LEU A 175 4.95 12.10 -7.36
N GLU A 176 4.58 13.23 -6.76
CA GLU A 176 4.15 14.43 -7.49
C GLU A 176 5.27 14.95 -8.41
N ARG A 177 6.51 15.09 -7.90
CA ARG A 177 7.66 15.52 -8.71
C ARG A 177 8.03 14.54 -9.82
N LYS A 178 7.75 13.25 -9.62
CA LYS A 178 7.95 12.18 -10.61
C LYS A 178 6.76 12.00 -11.55
N HIS A 179 5.74 12.85 -11.45
CA HIS A 179 4.52 12.77 -12.25
C HIS A 179 3.83 11.39 -12.15
N TYR A 180 3.80 10.79 -10.96
CA TYR A 180 2.95 9.62 -10.73
C TYR A 180 1.49 10.03 -10.78
N THR A 181 0.66 9.17 -11.35
CA THR A 181 -0.77 9.38 -11.52
C THR A 181 -1.48 9.37 -10.18
N VAL A 182 -1.23 8.35 -9.36
CA VAL A 182 -1.98 8.14 -8.11
C VAL A 182 -1.23 7.25 -7.11
N ILE A 183 -1.51 7.45 -5.83
CA ILE A 183 -1.20 6.52 -4.75
C ILE A 183 -2.47 5.75 -4.41
N ASP A 184 -2.45 4.44 -4.57
CA ASP A 184 -3.54 3.56 -4.17
C ASP A 184 -3.45 3.28 -2.67
N CYS A 185 -4.56 3.54 -1.97
CA CYS A 185 -4.73 3.38 -0.53
C CYS A 185 -5.74 2.27 -0.19
N GLN A 186 -6.20 1.52 -1.20
CA GLN A 186 -7.16 0.42 -1.12
C GLN A 186 -8.50 0.82 -0.48
N LEU A 187 -8.56 0.79 0.85
CA LEU A 187 -9.78 0.95 1.64
C LEU A 187 -9.83 2.31 2.33
N TYR A 188 -11.05 2.81 2.53
CA TYR A 188 -11.26 4.08 3.21
C TYR A 188 -10.73 4.05 4.65
N THR A 189 -10.01 5.11 5.04
CA THR A 189 -9.74 5.41 6.45
C THR A 189 -9.88 6.92 6.72
N PRO A 190 -10.44 7.33 7.87
CA PRO A 190 -10.49 8.75 8.24
C PRO A 190 -9.11 9.42 8.30
N HIS A 191 -8.08 8.64 8.64
CA HIS A 191 -6.70 9.09 8.67
C HIS A 191 -6.23 9.56 7.28
N LEU A 192 -6.40 8.73 6.25
CA LEU A 192 -5.96 9.06 4.89
C LEU A 192 -6.81 10.16 4.26
N GLU A 193 -8.12 10.19 4.55
CA GLU A 193 -8.99 11.29 4.11
C GLU A 193 -8.50 12.65 4.64
N SER A 194 -8.07 12.69 5.92
CA SER A 194 -7.50 13.90 6.52
C SER A 194 -6.22 14.38 5.82
N LEU A 195 -5.52 13.48 5.11
CA LEU A 195 -4.33 13.74 4.30
C LEU A 195 -4.67 14.07 2.85
N GLY A 196 -5.95 14.11 2.47
CA GLY A 196 -6.40 14.47 1.12
C GLY A 196 -6.69 13.29 0.21
N ALA A 197 -6.67 12.05 0.72
CA ALA A 197 -7.16 10.91 -0.04
C ALA A 197 -8.68 10.99 -0.20
N GLU A 198 -9.19 10.43 -1.29
CA GLU A 198 -10.61 10.42 -1.67
C GLU A 198 -10.99 9.04 -2.22
N GLU A 199 -12.27 8.68 -2.14
CA GLU A 199 -12.77 7.45 -2.77
C GLU A 199 -13.21 7.71 -4.21
N ILE A 200 -12.77 6.84 -5.12
CA ILE A 200 -13.20 6.83 -6.51
C ILE A 200 -13.86 5.48 -6.88
N PRO A 201 -14.72 5.44 -7.91
CA PRO A 201 -15.19 4.19 -8.47
C PRO A 201 -14.04 3.27 -8.94
N SER A 202 -14.16 1.96 -8.71
CA SER A 202 -13.11 0.99 -9.10
C SER A 202 -12.82 0.98 -10.60
N ASN A 203 -13.82 1.24 -11.44
CA ASN A 203 -13.65 1.38 -12.89
C ASN A 203 -12.85 2.64 -13.27
N GLU A 204 -12.88 3.71 -12.48
CA GLU A 204 -12.00 4.87 -12.67
C GLU A 204 -10.58 4.54 -12.23
N PHE A 205 -10.40 3.87 -11.09
CA PHE A 205 -9.09 3.40 -10.65
C PHE A 205 -8.42 2.49 -11.71
N LEU A 206 -9.16 1.56 -12.30
CA LEU A 206 -8.65 0.73 -13.40
C LEU A 206 -8.20 1.52 -14.62
N LYS A 207 -8.84 2.66 -14.92
CA LYS A 207 -8.38 3.54 -16.00
C LYS A 207 -7.04 4.14 -15.64
N LEU A 208 -6.86 4.61 -14.39
CA LEU A 208 -5.59 5.17 -13.91
C LEU A 208 -4.45 4.14 -13.96
N LEU A 209 -4.71 2.86 -13.67
CA LEU A 209 -3.72 1.78 -13.76
C LEU A 209 -3.26 1.46 -15.20
N LYS A 210 -4.12 1.73 -16.20
CA LYS A 210 -3.83 1.44 -17.62
C LYS A 210 -3.16 2.63 -18.32
N THR A 211 -3.39 3.84 -17.84
CA THR A 211 -2.81 5.05 -18.40
C THR A 211 -1.40 5.24 -17.86
N LYS A 212 -0.40 4.73 -18.59
CA LYS A 212 1.00 5.10 -18.34
C LYS A 212 1.21 6.54 -18.77
N ASN A 213 1.92 7.31 -17.95
CA ASN A 213 2.36 8.65 -18.34
C ASN A 213 3.46 8.47 -19.40
N GLU A 214 3.26 9.10 -20.56
CA GLU A 214 4.22 9.15 -21.68
C GLU A 214 5.47 9.96 -21.33
#